data_AF-A0A8S3CV46-F1
#
_entry.id   AF-A0A8S3CV46-F1
#
_cell.length_a   1.000
_cell.length_b   1.000
_cell.length_c   1.000
_cell.angle_alpha   90.00
_cell.angle_beta   90.00
_cell.angle_gamma   90.00
#
_symmetry.space_group_name_H-M   'P 1'
#
loop_
_entity.id
_entity.type
_entity.pdbx_description
1 polymer ?
#
loop_
_entity_poly.entity_id
_entity_poly.type
_entity_poly.pdbx_seq_one_letter_code
_entity_poly.pdbx_strand_id
1 'polypeptide(L)' 'AADYETFWKEYGTNIKLGVIEDSANRTRLAKLLRFISSISGEKQVSLAEYIERMKPKQENIYFIAAMSIDEAKKSPFVEN' A
#
# COMPACT_ATOMS: atom_id res chain seq x y z
N ALA A 1 9.08 -2.80 -15.00
CA ALA A 1 8.83 -3.15 -13.58
C ALA A 1 9.96 -2.65 -12.69
N ALA A 2 11.22 -3.01 -13.00
CA ALA A 2 12.42 -2.51 -12.29
C ALA A 2 12.51 -0.97 -12.21
N ASP A 3 12.11 -0.26 -13.27
CA ASP A 3 12.14 1.22 -13.28
C ASP A 3 11.17 1.83 -12.26
N TYR A 4 10.00 1.20 -12.06
CA TYR A 4 9.02 1.69 -11.09
C TYR A 4 9.43 1.36 -9.66
N GLU A 5 10.03 0.20 -9.42
CA GLU A 5 10.57 -0.16 -8.10
C GLU A 5 11.68 0.81 -7.70
N THR A 6 12.57 1.16 -8.64
CA THR A 6 13.61 2.19 -8.43
C THR A 6 12.96 3.54 -8.14
N PHE A 7 12.01 3.98 -8.97
CA PHE A 7 11.27 5.24 -8.72
C PHE A 7 10.61 5.26 -7.34
N TRP A 8 9.96 4.16 -6.95
CA TRP A 8 9.25 4.08 -5.67
C TRP A 8 10.22 4.08 -4.48
N LYS A 9 11.37 3.42 -4.63
CA LYS A 9 12.44 3.43 -3.61
C LYS A 9 12.98 4.84 -3.38
N GLU A 10 13.19 5.60 -4.45
CA GLU A 10 13.76 6.95 -4.36
C GLU A 10 12.73 8.02 -3.97
N TYR A 11 11.50 7.94 -4.49
CA TYR A 11 10.50 9.02 -4.39
C TYR A 11 9.23 8.66 -3.63
N GLY A 12 9.09 7.42 -3.14
CA GLY A 12 7.86 6.95 -2.49
C GLY A 12 7.47 7.76 -1.26
N THR A 13 8.44 8.28 -0.50
CA THR A 13 8.20 9.19 0.62
C THR A 13 7.58 10.50 0.17
N ASN A 14 8.09 11.11 -0.92
CA ASN A 14 7.55 12.35 -1.48
C ASN A 14 6.12 12.15 -2.01
N ILE A 15 5.84 11.00 -2.63
CA ILE A 15 4.48 10.67 -3.07
C ILE A 15 3.52 10.59 -1.88
N LYS A 16 3.94 9.95 -0.77
CA LYS A 16 3.11 9.87 0.45
C LYS A 16 2.82 11.24 1.04
N LEU A 17 3.83 12.12 1.13
CA LEU A 17 3.65 13.50 1.58
C LEU A 17 2.68 14.26 0.66
N GLY A 18 2.86 14.14 -0.66
CA GLY A 18 1.96 14.77 -1.62
C GLY A 18 0.51 14.32 -1.50
N VAL A 19 0.23 13.05 -1.18
CA VAL A 19 -1.14 12.57 -0.92
C VAL A 19 -1.78 13.24 0.30
N ILE A 20 -0.98 13.55 1.32
CA ILE A 20 -1.43 14.21 2.56
C ILE A 20 -1.68 15.70 2.31
N GLU A 21 -0.70 16.38 1.71
CA GLU A 21 -0.64 17.85 1.60
C GLU A 21 -1.39 18.41 0.38
N ASP A 22 -1.35 17.72 -0.77
CA ASP A 22 -1.97 18.18 -2.02
C ASP A 22 -3.35 17.53 -2.21
N SER A 23 -4.35 18.12 -1.56
CA SER A 23 -5.75 17.66 -1.66
C SER A 23 -6.30 17.66 -3.09
N ALA A 24 -5.85 18.60 -3.95
CA ALA A 24 -6.33 18.72 -5.33
C ALA A 24 -5.82 17.57 -6.21
N ASN A 25 -4.59 17.10 -5.98
CA ASN A 25 -4.00 15.98 -6.73
C ASN A 25 -4.07 14.64 -6.01
N ARG A 26 -4.64 14.58 -4.80
CA ARG A 26 -4.67 13.38 -3.94
C ARG A 26 -5.07 12.11 -4.67
N THR A 27 -6.16 12.13 -5.44
CA THR A 27 -6.66 10.95 -6.16
C THR A 27 -5.69 10.46 -7.24
N ARG A 28 -4.96 11.38 -7.89
CA ARG A 28 -3.96 11.03 -8.91
C ARG A 28 -2.71 10.44 -8.24
N LEU A 29 -2.25 11.05 -7.16
CA LEU A 29 -1.09 10.60 -6.40
C LEU A 29 -1.34 9.25 -5.69
N ALA A 30 -2.55 9.02 -5.17
CA ALA A 30 -2.93 7.78 -4.50
C ALA A 30 -2.76 6.54 -5.40
N LYS A 31 -2.91 6.69 -6.72
CA LYS A 31 -2.70 5.60 -7.70
C LYS A 31 -1.23 5.14 -7.77
N LEU A 32 -0.30 6.00 -7.37
CA LEU A 32 1.14 5.71 -7.38
C LEU A 32 1.61 5.02 -6.10
N LEU A 33 0.79 5.02 -5.04
CA LEU A 33 1.14 4.40 -3.77
C LEU A 33 1.40 2.91 -3.94
N ARG A 34 2.38 2.41 -3.19
CA ARG A 34 2.65 0.99 -3.04
C ARG A 34 2.81 0.62 -1.57
N PHE A 35 2.28 -0.55 -1.21
CA PHE A 35 2.34 -1.11 0.13
C PHE A 35 2.60 -2.61 0.09
N ILE A 36 3.21 -3.13 1.15
CA ILE A 36 3.22 -4.57 1.41
C ILE A 36 1.88 -4.94 2.04
N SER A 37 1.33 -6.07 1.63
CA SER A 37 0.06 -6.59 2.10
C SER A 37 0.22 -8.01 2.62
N SER A 38 -0.75 -8.49 3.41
CA SER A 38 -0.70 -9.83 4.04
C SER A 38 -0.41 -10.96 3.06
N ILE A 39 -0.93 -10.87 1.82
CA ILE A 39 -0.81 -11.90 0.79
C ILE A 39 0.21 -11.58 -0.31
N SER A 40 0.90 -10.43 -0.26
CA SER A 40 1.89 -10.06 -1.31
C SER A 40 3.32 -10.49 -0.98
N GLY A 41 3.55 -11.13 0.17
CA GLY A 41 4.89 -11.49 0.63
C GLY A 41 5.74 -10.24 0.83
N GLU A 42 6.89 -10.17 0.15
CA GLU A 42 7.78 -8.99 0.16
C GLU A 42 7.48 -8.01 -0.98
N LYS A 43 6.57 -8.38 -1.89
CA LYS A 43 6.23 -7.54 -3.04
C LYS A 43 5.34 -6.39 -2.59
N GLN A 44 5.72 -5.20 -3.04
CA GLN A 44 4.93 -3.98 -2.94
C GLN A 44 3.82 -4.00 -4.01
N VAL A 45 2.56 -3.77 -3.60
CA VAL A 45 1.38 -3.74 -4.48
C VAL A 45 0.67 -2.40 -4.40
N SER A 46 -0.01 -2.03 -5.48
CA SER A 46 -0.86 -0.85 -5.57
C SER A 46 -2.22 -1.05 -4.90
N LEU A 47 -2.93 0.06 -4.65
CA LEU A 47 -4.32 0.00 -4.18
C LEU A 47 -5.26 -0.59 -5.25
N ALA A 48 -4.95 -0.43 -6.53
CA ALA A 48 -5.73 -1.05 -7.62
C ALA A 48 -5.59 -2.57 -7.61
N GLU A 49 -4.35 -3.08 -7.53
CA GLU A 49 -4.08 -4.51 -7.37
C GLU A 49 -4.71 -5.06 -6.08
N TYR A 50 -4.83 -4.24 -5.02
CA TYR A 50 -5.58 -4.62 -3.81
C TYR A 50 -7.08 -4.78 -4.09
N ILE A 51 -7.68 -3.84 -4.83
CA ILE A 51 -9.11 -3.86 -5.14
C ILE A 51 -9.50 -5.07 -5.98
N GLU A 52 -8.68 -5.41 -6.98
CA GLU A 52 -8.92 -6.55 -7.89
C GLU A 52 -9.02 -7.90 -7.17
N ARG A 53 -8.40 -8.01 -5.99
CA ARG A 53 -8.37 -9.22 -5.16
C ARG A 53 -9.25 -9.14 -3.90
N MET A 54 -10.08 -8.10 -3.76
CA MET A 54 -11.02 -7.98 -2.65
C MET A 54 -12.01 -9.16 -2.67
N LYS A 55 -12.27 -9.75 -1.49
CA LYS A 55 -13.27 -10.81 -1.34
C LYS A 55 -14.68 -10.25 -1.65
N PRO A 56 -15.66 -11.04 -2.14
CA PRO A 56 -16.98 -10.54 -2.55
C PRO A 56 -17.79 -9.76 -1.51
N LYS A 57 -17.50 -9.92 -0.21
CA LYS A 57 -18.17 -9.21 0.90
C LYS A 57 -17.32 -8.12 1.53
N GLN A 58 -16.15 -7.85 0.97
CA GLN A 58 -15.23 -6.84 1.47
C GLN A 58 -15.58 -5.50 0.82
N GLU A 59 -15.98 -4.51 1.62
CA GLU A 59 -16.33 -3.18 1.13
C GLU A 59 -15.21 -2.15 1.32
N ASN A 60 -14.27 -2.45 2.22
CA ASN A 60 -13.22 -1.52 2.64
C ASN A 60 -11.82 -2.07 2.34
N ILE A 61 -10.87 -1.16 2.10
CA ILE A 61 -9.44 -1.49 2.08
C ILE A 61 -8.95 -1.50 3.53
N TYR A 62 -8.43 -2.64 3.98
CA TYR A 62 -7.86 -2.77 5.32
C TYR A 62 -6.35 -2.59 5.29
N PHE A 63 -5.82 -1.93 6.32
CA PHE A 63 -4.39 -1.75 6.54
C PHE A 63 -4.06 -1.85 8.04
N ILE A 64 -2.79 -2.11 8.34
CA ILE A 64 -2.27 -2.09 9.71
C ILE A 64 -1.02 -1.20 9.74
N ALA A 65 -0.89 -0.39 10.79
CA ALA A 65 0.33 0.34 11.08
C ALA A 65 1.15 -0.48 12.09
N ALA A 66 2.43 -0.69 11.78
CA ALA A 66 3.39 -1.38 12.63
C ALA A 66 4.79 -0.81 12.39
N MET A 67 5.72 -1.03 13.32
CA MET A 67 7.10 -0.56 13.17
C MET A 67 7.90 -1.44 12.19
N SER A 68 7.47 -2.68 11.97
CA SER A 68 8.08 -3.61 11.01
C SER A 68 7.06 -4.55 10.38
N ILE A 69 7.43 -5.16 9.24
CA ILE A 69 6.60 -6.18 8.58
C ILE A 69 6.43 -7.41 9.48
N ASP A 70 7.48 -7.80 10.21
CA ASP A 70 7.44 -8.96 11.10
C ASP A 70 6.50 -8.74 12.29
N GLU A 71 6.45 -7.51 12.82
CA GLU A 71 5.47 -7.12 13.83
C GLU A 71 4.06 -7.14 13.25
N ALA A 72 3.85 -6.57 12.06
CA ALA A 72 2.54 -6.60 11.40
C ALA A 72 2.03 -8.04 11.22
N LYS A 73 2.89 -8.97 10.76
CA LYS A 73 2.56 -10.39 10.56
C LYS A 73 2.17 -11.13 11.85
N LYS A 74 2.69 -10.70 13.00
CA LYS A 74 2.39 -11.31 14.31
C LYS A 74 1.13 -10.74 14.96
N SER A 75 0.55 -9.69 14.39
CA SER A 75 -0.64 -9.04 14.95
C SER A 75 -1.84 -9.99 14.93
N PRO A 76 -2.61 -10.09 16.03
CA PRO A 76 -3.84 -10.89 16.05
C PRO A 76 -4.94 -10.34 15.13
N PHE A 77 -4.77 -9.11 14.62
CA PHE A 77 -5.69 -8.47 13.69
C PHE A 77 -5.39 -8.77 12.22
N VAL A 78 -4.28 -9.44 11.92
CA VAL A 78 -3.97 -9.90 10.56
C VAL A 78 -4.58 -11.28 10.38
N GLU A 79 -5.58 -11.35 9.50
CA GLU A 79 -6.17 -12.62 9.05
C GLU A 79 -5.12 -13.37 8.21
N ASN A 80 -4.80 -14.60 8.60
CA ASN A 80 -3.91 -15.51 7.86
C ASN A 80 -4.57 -16.01 6.57
#